data_AF-A0A519Q4R4-F1
#
_entry.id   AF-A0A519Q4R4-F1
#
_cell.length_a   1.000
_cell.length_b   1.000
_cell.length_c   1.000
_cell.angle_alpha   90.00
_cell.angle_beta   90.00
_cell.angle_gamma   90.00
#
_symmetry.space_group_name_H-M   'P 1'
#
loop_
_entity.id
_entity.type
_entity.pdbx_description
1 polymer ?
#
loop_
_entity_poly.entity_id
_entity_poly.type
_entity_poly.pdbx_seq_one_letter_code
_entity_poly.pdbx_strand_id
1 'polypeptide(L)' 'SGLLDVARLGQMLGRIQGQIRHERLERASPFSVPVLVQIGRERVGGSAADMILDESAEDLIAEVMSDAPPELMQ' A
#
# COMPACT_ATOMS: atom_id res chain seq x y z
N SER A 1 -8.18 -28.20 3.71
CA SER A 1 -8.69 -28.36 5.09
C SER A 1 -9.19 -27.00 5.55
N GLY A 2 -10.36 -26.95 6.21
CA GLY A 2 -11.06 -25.69 6.47
C GLY A 2 -10.19 -24.63 7.15
N LEU A 3 -10.06 -23.46 6.51
CA LEU A 3 -9.34 -22.29 7.03
C LEU A 3 -10.05 -21.62 8.23
N LEU A 4 -11.21 -22.16 8.62
CA LEU A 4 -12.07 -21.60 9.66
C LEU A 4 -12.35 -22.63 10.74
N ASP A 5 -12.01 -22.28 11.98
CA ASP A 5 -12.35 -23.02 13.19
C ASP A 5 -13.69 -22.51 13.75
N VAL A 6 -14.76 -23.22 13.39
CA VAL A 6 -16.15 -22.87 13.77
C VAL A 6 -16.39 -23.05 15.27
N ALA A 7 -15.79 -24.08 15.88
CA ALA A 7 -15.98 -24.36 17.30
C ALA A 7 -15.37 -23.24 18.16
N ARG A 8 -14.17 -22.76 17.80
CA ARG A 8 -13.53 -21.63 18.47
C ARG A 8 -14.33 -20.34 18.31
N LEU A 9 -14.85 -20.07 17.10
CA LEU A 9 -15.68 -18.90 16.84
C LEU A 9 -16.96 -18.91 17.68
N GLY A 10 -17.66 -20.05 17.73
CA GLY A 10 -18.89 -20.20 18.52
C GLY A 10 -18.70 -19.88 20.00
N GLN A 11 -17.62 -20.39 20.61
CA GLN A 11 -17.28 -20.10 22.01
C GLN A 11 -17.00 -18.60 22.25
N MET A 12 -16.27 -17.96 21.34
CA MET A 12 -15.99 -16.53 21.43
C MET A 12 -17.26 -15.67 21.33
N LEU A 13 -18.15 -16.00 20.40
CA LEU A 13 -19.42 -15.29 20.21
C LEU A 13 -20.34 -15.44 21.43
N GLY A 14 -20.48 -16.65 21.97
CA GLY A 14 -21.27 -16.89 23.18
C GLY A 14 -20.80 -16.07 24.38
N ARG A 15 -19.48 -15.88 24.53
CA ARG A 15 -18.91 -15.06 25.61
C ARG A 15 -19.24 -13.57 25.48
N ILE A 16 -19.25 -13.02 24.26
CA ILE A 16 -19.39 -11.58 24.02
C ILE A 16 -20.83 -11.14 23.72
N GLN A 17 -21.76 -12.09 23.56
CA GLN A 17 -23.16 -11.82 23.27
C GLN A 17 -23.78 -10.88 24.31
N GLY A 18 -24.43 -9.80 23.86
CA GLY A 18 -25.07 -8.82 24.72
C GLY A 18 -24.13 -7.87 25.47
N GLN A 19 -22.81 -8.02 25.30
CA GLN A 19 -21.81 -7.16 25.96
C GLN A 19 -21.30 -6.01 25.07
N ILE A 20 -21.74 -5.96 23.81
CA ILE A 20 -21.26 -4.96 22.84
C ILE A 20 -22.13 -3.70 22.93
N ARG A 21 -21.54 -2.61 23.41
CA ARG A 21 -22.12 -1.27 23.28
C ARG A 21 -21.82 -0.71 21.90
N HIS A 22 -22.86 -0.41 21.13
CA HIS A 22 -22.71 0.28 19.85
C HIS A 22 -22.56 1.79 20.08
N GLU A 23 -21.54 2.40 19.49
CA GLU A 23 -21.24 3.82 19.63
C GLU A 23 -20.98 4.42 18.26
N ARG A 24 -21.79 5.43 17.90
CA ARG A 24 -21.65 6.15 16.63
C ARG A 24 -20.62 7.26 16.82
N LEU A 25 -19.62 7.27 15.94
CA LEU A 25 -18.56 8.29 15.94
C LEU A 25 -18.79 9.28 14.80
N GLU A 26 -18.55 10.57 15.06
CA GLU A 26 -18.58 11.65 14.05
C GLU A 26 -17.36 11.65 13.13
N ARG A 27 -16.31 10.89 13.50
CA ARG A 27 -15.06 10.74 12.74
C ARG A 27 -14.57 9.30 12.78
N ALA A 28 -13.69 8.94 11.84
CA ALA A 28 -13.09 7.61 11.81
C ALA A 28 -12.37 7.27 13.13
N SER A 29 -12.52 6.03 13.58
CA SER A 29 -11.87 5.53 14.80
C SER A 29 -10.37 5.37 14.59
N PRO A 30 -9.50 5.73 15.57
CA PRO A 30 -8.08 5.42 15.53
C PRO A 30 -7.79 3.92 15.31
N PHE A 31 -8.69 3.03 15.77
CA PHE A 31 -8.57 1.59 15.55
C PHE A 31 -8.79 1.17 14.09
N SER A 32 -9.46 2.00 13.28
CA SER A 32 -9.65 1.75 11.85
C SER A 32 -8.42 2.11 11.02
N VAL A 33 -7.50 2.94 11.53
CA VAL A 33 -6.34 3.45 10.78
C VAL A 33 -5.48 2.34 10.16
N PRO A 34 -5.12 1.25 10.87
CA PRO A 34 -4.28 0.20 10.28
C PRO A 34 -4.91 -0.42 9.02
N VAL A 35 -6.22 -0.67 9.04
CA VAL A 35 -6.96 -1.25 7.91
C VAL A 35 -7.11 -0.21 6.80
N LEU A 36 -7.41 1.04 7.13
CA LEU A 36 -7.59 2.11 6.15
C LEU A 36 -6.31 2.40 5.35
N VAL A 37 -5.14 2.36 5.99
CA VAL A 37 -3.84 2.56 5.32
C VAL A 37 -3.50 1.39 4.39
N GLN A 38 -3.94 0.17 4.71
CA GLN A 38 -3.70 -1.00 3.86
C GLN A 38 -4.47 -0.95 2.53
N ILE A 39 -5.62 -0.28 2.50
CA ILE A 39 -6.52 -0.21 1.32
C ILE A 39 -5.91 0.54 0.12
N GLY A 40 -4.78 1.23 0.28
CA GLY A 40 -4.03 1.86 -0.82
C GLY A 40 -2.64 1.25 -1.07
N ARG A 41 -2.27 0.19 -0.34
CA ARG A 41 -0.99 -0.51 -0.49
C ARG A 41 -1.06 -1.70 -1.45
N GLU A 42 -2.01 -1.69 -2.39
CA GLU A 42 -1.83 -2.52 -3.57
C GLU A 42 -0.48 -2.15 -4.17
N ARG A 43 0.45 -3.10 -4.18
CA ARG A 43 1.72 -2.88 -4.85
C ARG A 43 1.37 -2.74 -6.33
N VAL A 44 1.44 -1.53 -6.86
CA VAL A 44 1.68 -1.35 -8.29
C VAL A 44 2.95 -2.15 -8.54
N GLY A 45 2.86 -3.22 -9.32
CA GLY A 45 3.99 -4.10 -9.59
C GLY A 45 5.19 -3.24 -10.00
N GLY A 46 6.36 -3.49 -9.41
CA GLY A 46 7.56 -2.65 -9.55
C GLY A 46 7.84 -2.19 -10.97
N SER A 47 7.48 -3.01 -11.97
CA SER A 47 7.57 -2.69 -13.40
C SER A 47 7.03 -1.30 -13.80
N ALA A 48 5.92 -0.79 -13.25
CA ALA A 48 5.40 0.50 -13.71
C ALA A 48 6.17 1.70 -13.13
N ALA A 49 6.62 1.60 -11.88
CA ALA A 49 7.43 2.65 -11.26
C ALA A 49 8.86 2.62 -11.83
N ASP A 50 9.41 1.43 -12.07
CA ASP A 50 10.74 1.25 -12.67
C ASP A 50 10.75 1.78 -14.12
N MET A 51 9.71 1.52 -14.92
CA MET A 51 9.60 2.06 -16.29
C MET A 51 9.54 3.59 -16.35
N ILE A 52 8.82 4.24 -15.42
CA ILE A 52 8.75 5.72 -15.36
C ILE A 52 10.11 6.32 -14.96
N LEU A 53 10.84 5.64 -14.06
CA LEU A 53 12.17 6.06 -13.64
C LEU A 53 13.21 5.88 -14.76
N ASP A 54 13.10 4.80 -15.54
CA ASP A 54 13.98 4.55 -16.70
C ASP A 54 13.78 5.61 -17.80
N GLU A 55 12.53 5.92 -18.17
CA GLU A 55 12.22 6.98 -19.14
C GLU A 55 12.79 8.34 -18.70
N SER A 56 12.60 8.69 -17.42
CA SER A 56 13.15 9.94 -16.86
C SER A 56 14.69 9.95 -16.82
N ALA A 57 15.32 8.79 -16.64
CA ALA A 57 16.77 8.66 -16.64
C ALA A 57 17.35 8.80 -18.04
N GLU A 58 16.70 8.25 -19.06
CA GLU A 58 17.09 8.41 -20.47
C GLU A 58 17.05 9.88 -20.91
N ASP A 59 15.98 10.60 -20.54
CA ASP A 59 15.84 12.04 -20.82
C ASP A 59 16.96 12.87 -20.17
N LEU A 60 17.29 12.58 -18.90
CA LEU A 60 18.38 13.27 -18.19
C LEU A 60 19.75 12.99 -18.82
N ILE A 61 20.00 11.76 -19.24
CA ILE A 61 21.24 11.39 -19.94
C ILE A 61 21.32 12.13 -21.29
N ALA A 62 20.23 12.19 -22.04
CA ALA A 62 20.18 12.90 -23.32
C ALA A 62 20.44 14.40 -23.16
N GLU A 63 19.86 15.04 -22.13
CA GLU A 63 20.10 16.44 -21.80
C GLU A 63 21.59 16.70 -21.48
N VAL A 64 22.18 15.89 -20.59
CA VAL A 64 23.59 16.02 -20.21
C VAL A 64 24.54 15.75 -21.39
N MET A 65 24.22 14.78 -22.26
CA MET A 65 25.02 14.48 -23.45
C MET A 65 24.88 15.56 -24.53
N SER A 66 23.72 16.22 -24.61
CA SER A 66 23.51 17.36 -25.51
C SER A 66 24.24 18.62 -25.05
N ASP A 67 24.38 18.81 -23.73
CA ASP A 67 25.04 19.97 -23.13
C ASP A 67 26.51 19.70 -22.76
N ALA A 68 27.03 18.53 -23.13
CA ALA A 68 28.39 18.12 -22.85
C ALA A 68 29.40 18.95 -23.69
N PRO A 69 30.45 19.51 -23.07
CA PRO A 69 31.51 20.19 -23.81
C PRO A 69 32.21 19.19 -24.76
N PRO A 70 32.64 19.63 -25.95
CA PRO A 70 33.15 18.76 -27.02
C PRO A 70 34.39 17.92 -26.64
N GLU A 71 35.01 18.19 -25.50
CA GLU A 71 36.14 17.44 -24.95
C GLU A 71 35.76 16.07 -24.37
N LEU A 72 34.48 15.83 -24.06
CA LEU A 72 33.96 14.55 -23.53
C LEU A 72 33.35 13.62 -24.60
N MET A 73 33.31 14.04 -25.87
CA MET A 73 32.69 13.31 -27.00
C MET A 73 33.70 12.50 -27.87
N GLN A 74 34.94 12.33 -27.41
CA GLN A 74 35.99 11.53 -28.05
C GLN A 74 36.18 10.16 -27.38
#